data_AF-A0A7V5KXD0-F1
#
_entry.id   AF-A0A7V5KXD0-F1
#
_cell.length_a   1.000
_cell.length_b   1.000
_cell.length_c   1.000
_cell.angle_alpha   90.00
_cell.angle_beta   90.00
_cell.angle_gamma   90.00
#
_symmetry.space_group_name_H-M   'P 1'
#
loop_
_entity.id
_entity.type
_entity.pdbx_description
1 polymer ?
#
loop_
_entity_poly.entity_id
_entity_poly.type
_entity_poly.pdbx_seq_one_letter_code
_entity_poly.pdbx_strand_id
1 'polypeptide(L)'
;MKDIIKKNNVLIILSFSLLCLFALPKNALSIDSISQQKLTEKLTNSFRSDGWSDLSFKTSETDTVLIHHAGLQTSSRLTEGELLSALGIILKPDVISKLKDSGFKRGIFIDGKSREYPFEISTKYYDELQAFFHRLSGGR
;
A
#
# COMPACT_ATOMS: atom_id res chain seq x y z
N MET A 1 62.61 12.95 -41.17
CA MET A 1 61.51 12.07 -41.67
C MET A 1 61.56 10.81 -40.82
N LYS A 2 60.63 10.41 -39.96
CA LYS A 2 59.22 10.72 -39.73
C LYS A 2 58.92 10.46 -38.24
N ASP A 3 58.94 11.49 -37.41
CA ASP A 3 58.44 11.45 -36.02
C ASP A 3 56.91 11.60 -35.98
N ILE A 4 56.19 10.74 -36.71
CA ILE A 4 54.73 10.85 -36.87
C ILE A 4 54.09 9.45 -36.78
N ILE A 5 54.48 8.63 -35.80
CA ILE A 5 53.76 7.37 -35.55
C ILE A 5 53.75 7.07 -34.06
N LYS A 6 53.14 7.93 -33.23
CA LYS A 6 52.85 7.55 -31.83
C LYS A 6 51.71 8.30 -31.14
N LYS A 7 50.80 8.95 -31.87
CA LYS A 7 49.75 9.78 -31.25
C LYS A 7 48.30 9.47 -31.65
N ASN A 8 48.02 8.40 -32.42
CA ASN A 8 46.66 8.17 -32.96
C ASN A 8 45.89 6.96 -32.42
N ASN A 9 46.43 6.17 -31.48
CA ASN A 9 45.72 4.97 -30.98
C ASN A 9 45.09 5.12 -29.59
N VAL A 10 45.21 6.28 -28.94
CA VAL A 10 44.62 6.50 -27.60
C VAL A 10 43.23 7.14 -27.67
N LEU A 11 42.84 7.72 -28.81
CA LEU A 11 41.57 8.45 -28.91
C LEU A 11 40.36 7.60 -29.32
N ILE A 12 40.55 6.33 -29.72
CA ILE A 12 39.43 5.45 -30.16
C ILE A 12 38.90 4.57 -29.01
N ILE A 13 39.65 4.44 -27.91
CA ILE A 13 39.22 3.64 -26.75
C ILE A 13 38.25 4.44 -25.84
N LEU A 14 38.22 5.77 -25.94
CA LEU A 14 37.37 6.64 -25.13
C LEU A 14 35.93 6.78 -25.63
N SER A 15 35.60 6.26 -26.82
CA SER A 15 34.25 6.36 -27.40
C SER A 15 33.39 5.10 -27.22
N PHE A 16 33.88 4.06 -26.56
CA PHE A 16 33.12 2.81 -26.35
C PHE A 16 32.57 2.61 -24.93
N SER A 17 32.79 3.58 -24.04
CA SER A 17 32.28 3.55 -22.65
C SER A 17 30.94 4.28 -22.48
N LEU A 18 30.32 4.76 -23.56
CA LEU A 18 28.99 5.40 -23.56
C LEU A 18 27.89 4.45 -24.06
N LEU A 19 28.11 3.14 -23.94
CA LEU A 19 27.12 2.11 -24.23
C LEU A 19 27.10 1.03 -23.15
N CYS A 20 27.42 1.36 -21.91
CA CYS A 20 26.91 0.57 -20.78
C CYS A 20 25.47 0.98 -20.53
N LEU A 21 24.60 0.30 -21.28
CA LEU A 21 23.30 -0.20 -20.85
C LEU A 21 22.94 0.27 -19.41
N PHE A 22 22.20 1.37 -19.31
CA PHE A 22 21.17 1.47 -18.28
C PHE A 22 20.00 0.56 -18.67
N ALA A 23 20.28 -0.73 -18.88
CA ALA A 23 19.31 -1.77 -18.66
C ALA A 23 19.28 -1.98 -17.14
N LEU A 24 18.67 -1.01 -16.44
CA LEU A 24 18.31 -1.22 -15.04
C LEU A 24 17.51 -2.52 -14.97
N PRO A 25 17.95 -3.50 -14.16
CA PRO A 25 17.17 -4.72 -13.98
C PRO A 25 15.81 -4.31 -13.42
N LYS A 26 14.72 -4.67 -14.12
CA LYS A 26 13.33 -4.52 -13.67
C LYS A 26 12.99 -5.43 -12.48
N ASN A 27 13.97 -5.75 -11.63
CA ASN A 27 13.87 -6.77 -10.59
C ASN A 27 13.69 -6.17 -9.18
N ALA A 28 13.55 -4.85 -9.04
CA ALA A 28 13.14 -4.23 -7.77
C ALA A 28 11.64 -4.40 -7.48
N LEU A 29 10.83 -4.80 -8.46
CA LEU A 29 9.37 -4.93 -8.32
C LEU A 29 8.88 -6.24 -7.66
N SER A 30 9.75 -7.24 -7.51
CA SER A 30 9.36 -8.56 -7.01
C SER A 30 9.53 -8.74 -5.50
N ILE A 31 10.42 -7.98 -4.86
CA ILE A 31 10.64 -8.07 -3.41
C ILE A 31 9.47 -7.42 -2.66
N ASP A 32 9.06 -6.24 -3.11
CA ASP A 32 8.00 -5.46 -2.48
C ASP A 32 6.65 -6.19 -2.56
N SER A 33 6.30 -6.75 -3.73
CA SER A 33 5.05 -7.47 -3.93
C SER A 33 4.93 -8.74 -3.07
N ILE A 34 6.02 -9.51 -2.90
CA ILE A 34 6.03 -10.68 -2.00
C ILE A 34 5.86 -10.24 -0.54
N SER A 35 6.50 -9.14 -0.14
CA SER A 35 6.38 -8.62 1.23
C SER A 35 4.96 -8.13 1.55
N GLN A 36 4.34 -7.43 0.59
CA GLN A 36 2.97 -6.94 0.67
C GLN A 36 1.96 -8.08 0.75
N GLN A 37 2.11 -9.11 -0.09
CA GLN A 37 1.24 -10.28 -0.04
C GLN A 37 1.30 -10.96 1.34
N LYS A 38 2.51 -11.23 1.84
CA LYS A 38 2.71 -11.82 3.18
C LYS A 38 2.08 -10.96 4.28
N LEU A 39 2.21 -9.63 4.21
CA LEU A 39 1.57 -8.74 5.17
C LEU A 39 0.04 -8.86 5.11
N THR A 40 -0.56 -8.83 3.91
CA THR A 40 -2.03 -8.92 3.76
C THR A 40 -2.58 -10.25 4.26
N GLU A 41 -1.87 -11.36 4.03
CA GLU A 41 -2.22 -12.67 4.60
C GLU A 41 -2.14 -12.66 6.13
N LYS A 42 -1.07 -12.08 6.69
CA LYS A 42 -0.90 -11.95 8.15
C LYS A 42 -2.01 -11.11 8.79
N LEU A 43 -2.33 -9.95 8.20
CA LEU A 43 -3.41 -9.09 8.68
C LEU A 43 -4.76 -9.81 8.61
N THR A 44 -5.06 -10.47 7.49
CA THR A 44 -6.29 -11.26 7.34
C THR A 44 -6.43 -12.32 8.43
N ASN A 45 -5.36 -13.08 8.68
CA ASN A 45 -5.38 -14.12 9.70
C ASN A 45 -5.50 -13.55 11.13
N SER A 46 -4.86 -12.41 11.41
CA SER A 46 -4.98 -11.72 12.71
C SER A 46 -6.41 -11.24 12.96
N PHE A 47 -7.04 -10.58 11.99
CA PHE A 47 -8.42 -10.12 12.15
C PHE A 47 -9.40 -11.30 12.27
N ARG A 48 -9.15 -12.40 11.54
CA ARG A 48 -9.93 -13.63 11.68
C ARG A 48 -9.80 -14.23 13.09
N SER A 49 -8.60 -14.27 13.66
CA SER A 49 -8.41 -14.74 15.05
C SER A 49 -9.09 -13.85 16.08
N ASP A 50 -9.24 -12.57 15.77
CA ASP A 50 -9.94 -11.59 16.61
C ASP A 50 -11.47 -11.62 16.42
N GLY A 51 -11.99 -12.58 15.65
CA GLY A 51 -13.43 -12.79 15.43
C GLY A 51 -14.01 -12.15 14.16
N TRP A 52 -13.20 -11.50 13.34
CA TRP A 52 -13.63 -10.84 12.09
C TRP A 52 -13.47 -11.77 10.89
N SER A 53 -14.24 -12.87 10.84
CA SER A 53 -14.12 -13.90 9.80
C SER A 53 -14.36 -13.40 8.37
N ASP A 54 -15.19 -12.37 8.24
CA ASP A 54 -15.65 -11.83 6.96
C ASP A 54 -14.75 -10.69 6.44
N LEU A 55 -13.71 -10.34 7.20
CA LEU A 55 -12.75 -9.29 6.83
C LEU A 55 -11.51 -9.91 6.19
N SER A 56 -11.08 -9.34 5.07
CA SER A 56 -9.86 -9.78 4.38
C SER A 56 -9.09 -8.62 3.77
N PHE A 57 -7.78 -8.78 3.74
CA PHE A 57 -6.84 -7.87 3.09
C PHE A 57 -6.27 -8.55 1.84
N LYS A 58 -6.14 -7.81 0.74
CA LYS A 58 -5.48 -8.27 -0.49
C LYS A 58 -4.62 -7.18 -1.09
N THR A 59 -3.61 -7.57 -1.83
CA THR A 59 -2.86 -6.66 -2.70
C THR A 59 -3.66 -6.35 -3.96
N SER A 60 -3.66 -5.08 -4.36
CA SER A 60 -4.11 -4.63 -5.68
C SER A 60 -3.10 -3.62 -6.20
N GLU A 61 -2.71 -3.73 -7.46
CA GLU A 61 -1.66 -2.87 -8.02
C GLU A 61 -0.39 -2.83 -7.14
N THR A 62 0.50 -1.85 -7.32
CA THR A 62 1.81 -1.82 -6.64
C THR A 62 1.75 -1.20 -5.24
N ASP A 63 0.82 -0.29 -4.96
CA ASP A 63 0.76 0.49 -3.71
C ASP A 63 -0.64 0.56 -3.07
N THR A 64 -1.55 -0.32 -3.51
CA THR A 64 -2.95 -0.34 -3.06
C THR A 64 -3.28 -1.61 -2.27
N VAL A 65 -3.90 -1.44 -1.10
CA VAL A 65 -4.47 -2.55 -0.33
C VAL A 65 -5.99 -2.58 -0.51
N LEU A 66 -6.54 -3.75 -0.80
CA LEU A 66 -7.99 -3.98 -0.76
C LEU A 66 -8.37 -4.48 0.62
N ILE A 67 -9.39 -3.88 1.21
CA ILE A 67 -9.99 -4.32 2.48
C ILE A 67 -11.43 -4.69 2.20
N HIS A 68 -11.73 -5.99 2.17
CA HIS A 68 -13.09 -6.48 1.89
C HIS A 68 -13.77 -6.96 3.16
N HIS A 69 -14.96 -6.44 3.44
CA HIS A 69 -15.82 -6.84 4.55
C HIS A 69 -17.10 -7.50 4.02
N ALA A 70 -17.06 -8.82 3.80
CA ALA A 70 -18.13 -9.57 3.15
C ALA A 70 -19.47 -9.53 3.92
N GLY A 71 -19.43 -9.40 5.25
CA GLY A 71 -20.61 -9.34 6.12
C GLY A 71 -21.39 -8.01 6.07
N LEU A 72 -20.83 -6.95 5.47
CA LEU A 72 -21.46 -5.62 5.46
C LEU A 72 -22.46 -5.50 4.29
N GLN A 73 -23.63 -6.10 4.44
CA GLN A 73 -24.64 -6.29 3.38
C GLN A 73 -25.70 -5.18 3.33
N THR A 74 -25.30 -3.91 3.47
CA THR A 74 -26.24 -2.78 3.47
C THR A 74 -26.91 -2.57 2.10
N SER A 75 -28.20 -2.24 2.09
CA SER A 75 -28.96 -2.02 0.84
C SER A 75 -28.51 -0.75 0.11
N SER A 76 -28.21 0.31 0.84
CA SER A 76 -27.67 1.58 0.32
C SER A 76 -26.14 1.62 0.37
N ARG A 77 -25.53 2.53 -0.40
CA ARG A 77 -24.11 2.87 -0.22
C ARG A 77 -23.86 3.32 1.21
N LEU A 78 -22.67 3.04 1.72
CA LEU A 78 -22.25 3.50 3.03
C LEU A 78 -22.24 5.03 3.05
N THR A 79 -22.83 5.58 4.11
CA THR A 79 -22.65 6.97 4.49
C THR A 79 -21.21 7.21 4.95
N GLU A 80 -20.81 8.48 5.02
CA GLU A 80 -19.50 8.87 5.52
C GLU A 80 -19.25 8.34 6.94
N GLY A 81 -20.25 8.43 7.83
CA GLY A 81 -20.14 7.95 9.21
C GLY A 81 -20.00 6.42 9.32
N GLU A 82 -20.70 5.66 8.47
CA GLU A 82 -20.57 4.19 8.43
C GLU A 82 -19.19 3.78 7.90
N LEU A 83 -18.71 4.44 6.83
CA LEU A 83 -17.39 4.19 6.28
C LEU A 83 -16.29 4.56 7.29
N LEU A 84 -16.42 5.72 7.96
CA LEU A 84 -15.53 6.15 9.03
C LEU A 84 -15.48 5.13 10.16
N SER A 85 -16.63 4.61 10.59
CA SER A 85 -16.70 3.62 11.66
C SER A 85 -16.00 2.32 11.26
N ALA A 86 -16.27 1.82 10.05
CA ALA A 86 -15.62 0.62 9.55
C ALA A 86 -14.10 0.79 9.45
N LEU A 87 -13.64 1.86 8.78
CA LEU A 87 -12.22 2.13 8.60
C LEU A 87 -11.51 2.46 9.91
N GLY A 88 -12.12 3.20 10.82
CA GLY A 88 -11.51 3.58 12.10
C GLY A 88 -11.32 2.39 13.05
N ILE A 89 -12.18 1.35 12.97
CA ILE A 89 -11.99 0.11 13.73
C ILE A 89 -10.83 -0.73 13.17
N ILE A 90 -10.66 -0.72 11.84
CA ILE A 90 -9.69 -1.54 11.12
C ILE A 90 -8.31 -0.88 11.09
N LEU A 91 -8.23 0.38 10.69
CA LEU A 91 -7.02 1.17 10.47
C LEU A 91 -6.50 1.77 11.78
N LYS A 92 -6.18 0.90 12.74
CA LYS A 92 -5.47 1.31 13.97
C LYS A 92 -4.03 1.74 13.65
N PRO A 93 -3.39 2.56 14.50
CA PRO A 93 -2.03 3.06 14.24
C PRO A 93 -0.99 1.98 13.90
N ASP A 94 -1.06 0.82 14.54
CA ASP A 94 -0.14 -0.30 14.27
C ASP A 94 -0.37 -0.96 12.91
N VAL A 95 -1.63 -1.08 12.48
CA VAL A 95 -2.01 -1.58 11.15
C VAL A 95 -1.52 -0.61 10.08
N ILE A 96 -1.73 0.70 10.30
CA ILE A 96 -1.27 1.75 9.38
C ILE A 96 0.25 1.75 9.24
N SER A 97 0.99 1.63 10.35
CA SER A 97 2.46 1.53 10.31
C SER A 97 2.89 0.35 9.43
N LYS A 98 2.37 -0.85 9.69
CA LYS A 98 2.71 -2.05 8.92
C LYS A 98 2.42 -1.89 7.43
N LEU A 99 1.26 -1.30 7.09
CA LEU A 99 0.86 -1.06 5.70
C LEU A 99 1.84 -0.08 5.00
N LYS A 100 2.16 1.04 5.65
CA LYS A 100 3.12 2.03 5.11
C LYS A 100 4.53 1.46 4.98
N ASP A 101 4.99 0.70 5.98
CA ASP A 101 6.30 0.06 5.99
C ASP A 101 6.45 -0.97 4.84
N SER A 102 5.34 -1.54 4.40
CA SER A 102 5.28 -2.46 3.23
C SER A 102 5.01 -1.74 1.91
N GLY A 103 5.05 -0.40 1.89
CA GLY A 103 4.94 0.40 0.68
C GLY A 103 3.51 0.72 0.23
N PHE A 104 2.47 0.37 0.99
CA PHE A 104 1.10 0.78 0.67
C PHE A 104 0.89 2.28 0.93
N LYS A 105 0.22 2.95 0.00
CA LYS A 105 -0.10 4.40 0.09
C LYS A 105 -1.59 4.66 0.13
N ARG A 106 -2.36 3.84 -0.59
CA ARG A 106 -3.81 3.97 -0.71
C ARG A 106 -4.48 2.62 -0.44
N GLY A 107 -5.78 2.66 -0.23
CA GLY A 107 -6.57 1.46 -0.12
C GLY A 107 -7.95 1.63 -0.75
N ILE A 108 -8.61 0.49 -0.96
CA ILE A 108 -10.00 0.43 -1.40
C ILE A 108 -10.74 -0.44 -0.39
N PHE A 109 -11.70 0.15 0.30
CA PHE A 109 -12.62 -0.60 1.13
C PHE A 109 -13.73 -1.15 0.23
N ILE A 110 -14.05 -2.43 0.39
CA ILE A 110 -15.06 -3.14 -0.39
C ILE A 110 -16.10 -3.66 0.60
N ASP A 111 -17.35 -3.22 0.44
CA ASP A 111 -18.44 -3.75 1.26
C ASP A 111 -18.96 -5.09 0.74
N GLY A 112 -19.90 -5.71 1.46
CA GLY A 112 -20.46 -7.02 1.10
C GLY A 112 -21.26 -7.03 -0.21
N LYS A 113 -21.53 -5.86 -0.81
CA LYS A 113 -22.15 -5.71 -2.13
C LYS A 113 -21.11 -5.39 -3.22
N SER A 114 -19.82 -5.58 -2.93
CA SER A 114 -18.71 -5.30 -3.84
C SER A 114 -18.63 -3.83 -4.26
N ARG A 115 -19.14 -2.90 -3.45
CA ARG A 115 -19.00 -1.46 -3.72
C ARG A 115 -17.70 -0.97 -3.14
N GLU A 116 -16.99 -0.17 -3.94
CA GLU A 116 -15.63 0.29 -3.64
C GLU A 116 -15.64 1.71 -3.08
N TYR A 117 -14.84 1.91 -2.03
CA TYR A 117 -14.65 3.19 -1.35
C TYR A 117 -13.13 3.44 -1.24
N PRO A 118 -12.54 4.26 -2.14
CA PRO A 118 -11.12 4.57 -2.11
C PRO A 118 -10.77 5.43 -0.89
N PHE A 119 -9.60 5.20 -0.31
CA PHE A 119 -9.11 5.94 0.84
C PHE A 119 -7.57 6.05 0.85
N GLU A 120 -7.05 7.01 1.62
CA GLU A 120 -5.62 7.16 1.87
C GLU A 120 -5.20 6.44 3.15
N ILE A 121 -4.06 5.75 3.13
CA ILE A 121 -3.54 5.04 4.30
C ILE A 121 -3.03 6.08 5.31
N SER A 122 -3.88 6.42 6.31
CA SER A 122 -3.58 7.42 7.33
C SER A 122 -4.33 7.13 8.64
N THR A 123 -3.88 7.73 9.74
CA THR A 123 -4.55 7.61 11.06
C THR A 123 -5.82 8.42 11.16
N LYS A 124 -6.13 9.27 10.17
CA LYS A 124 -7.27 10.18 10.17
C LYS A 124 -8.58 9.48 10.57
N TYR A 125 -8.89 8.34 9.98
CA TYR A 125 -10.13 7.60 10.27
C TYR A 125 -10.20 7.09 11.71
N TYR A 126 -9.07 6.64 12.26
CA TYR A 126 -8.98 6.22 13.65
C TYR A 126 -9.15 7.41 14.59
N ASP A 127 -8.46 8.52 14.30
CA ASP A 127 -8.49 9.74 15.11
C ASP A 127 -9.90 10.36 15.13
N GLU A 128 -10.58 10.39 13.97
CA GLU A 128 -11.96 10.87 13.83
C GLU A 128 -12.97 9.98 14.57
N LEU A 129 -12.81 8.66 14.51
CA LEU A 129 -13.66 7.73 15.25
C LEU A 129 -13.47 7.88 16.77
N GLN A 130 -12.24 8.03 17.24
CA GLN A 130 -11.95 8.28 18.65
C GLN A 130 -12.53 9.60 19.14
N ALA A 131 -12.38 10.67 18.34
CA ALA A 131 -12.97 11.96 18.65
C ALA A 131 -14.51 11.88 18.71
N PHE A 132 -15.13 11.09 17.82
CA PHE A 132 -16.57 10.84 17.85
C PHE A 132 -17.01 10.17 19.16
N PHE A 133 -16.33 9.10 19.59
CA PHE A 133 -16.66 8.44 20.87
C PHE A 133 -16.42 9.35 22.08
N HIS A 134 -15.36 10.15 22.07
CA HIS A 134 -15.08 11.11 23.14
C HIS A 134 -16.18 12.18 23.27
N ARG A 135 -16.76 12.63 22.15
CA ARG A 135 -17.89 13.58 22.17
C ARG A 135 -19.15 12.92 22.75
N LEU A 136 -19.40 11.65 22.42
CA LEU A 136 -20.55 10.92 22.94
C LEU A 136 -20.47 10.61 24.43
N SER A 137 -19.27 10.40 24.97
CA SER A 137 -19.06 10.14 26.39
C SER A 137 -19.12 11.39 27.28
N GLY A 138 -19.47 12.56 26.73
CA GLY A 138 -19.64 13.80 27.48
C GLY A 138 -18.33 14.57 27.73
N GLY A 139 -17.26 14.26 27.00
CA GLY A 139 -16.01 14.99 27.06
C GLY A 139 -16.18 16.43 26.53
N ARG A 140 -16.26 17.39 27.46
CA ARG A 140 -16.09 18.82 27.20
C ARG A 140 -14.62 19.19 27.06
#